data_AF-A0A7Z1BM67-F1
#
_entry.id   AF-A0A7Z1BM67-F1
#
_cell.length_a   1.000
_cell.length_b   1.000
_cell.length_c   1.000
_cell.angle_alpha   90.00
_cell.angle_beta   90.00
_cell.angle_gamma   90.00
#
_symmetry.space_group_name_H-M   'P 1'
#
loop_
_entity.id
_entity.type
_entity.pdbx_description
1 polymer ?
#
loop_
_entity_poly.entity_id
_entity_poly.type
_entity_poly.pdbx_seq_one_letter_code
_entity_poly.pdbx_strand_id
1 'polypeptide(L)'
;MRHPRYHGLRSPKIMESNRRIEIYCQENEYVIFSPSLSIIMKKILYYIVLTLSLTGCSSKHWVKPGATQYDTSNAHADCAAQSYEKHPVKMQQSVNLDLRSLSKNDPLSSLKIEENDINKDAREAFITSCMYKKGWALTDK
;
A
#
# COMPACT_ATOMS: atom_id res chain seq x y z
N MET A 1 -32.17 -64.25 -10.16
CA MET A 1 -33.40 -63.83 -10.87
C MET A 1 -33.07 -62.73 -11.87
N ARG A 2 -34.04 -62.09 -12.53
CA ARG A 2 -33.86 -61.37 -13.82
C ARG A 2 -33.28 -59.95 -13.70
N HIS A 3 -32.39 -59.58 -14.62
CA HIS A 3 -32.19 -58.21 -15.14
C HIS A 3 -33.39 -57.79 -16.02
N PRO A 4 -33.72 -56.47 -16.18
CA PRO A 4 -33.09 -55.58 -17.20
C PRO A 4 -32.56 -54.23 -16.62
N ARG A 5 -31.48 -53.61 -17.15
CA ARG A 5 -31.37 -52.59 -18.26
C ARG A 5 -32.03 -51.22 -17.96
N TYR A 6 -31.57 -50.04 -18.40
CA TYR A 6 -30.34 -49.51 -19.04
C TYR A 6 -30.39 -47.95 -18.95
N HIS A 7 -29.41 -47.11 -19.34
CA HIS A 7 -28.14 -47.31 -20.04
C HIS A 7 -26.94 -46.70 -19.25
N GLY A 8 -25.95 -45.88 -19.67
CA GLY A 8 -25.56 -45.18 -20.93
C GLY A 8 -25.68 -43.63 -20.83
N LEU A 9 -24.78 -42.79 -21.38
CA LEU A 9 -23.53 -43.03 -22.14
C LEU A 9 -22.41 -42.01 -21.77
N ARG A 10 -21.15 -42.38 -22.07
CA ARG A 10 -19.93 -41.58 -21.79
C ARG A 10 -19.25 -41.16 -23.11
N SER A 11 -19.02 -39.85 -23.25
CA SER A 11 -18.00 -39.14 -24.06
C SER A 11 -17.67 -39.60 -25.50
N PRO A 12 -17.63 -38.65 -26.45
CA PRO A 12 -16.62 -38.62 -27.51
C PRO A 12 -15.29 -38.06 -27.00
N LYS A 13 -14.19 -38.47 -27.63
CA LYS A 13 -12.88 -37.80 -27.58
C LYS A 13 -12.67 -37.04 -28.90
N ILE A 14 -11.80 -36.03 -28.91
CA ILE A 14 -10.57 -35.91 -29.74
C ILE A 14 -10.08 -34.45 -29.69
N MET A 15 -8.79 -34.26 -29.93
CA MET A 15 -8.05 -33.01 -29.81
C MET A 15 -8.02 -32.22 -31.14
N GLU A 16 -7.55 -30.98 -31.08
CA GLU A 16 -6.76 -30.34 -32.15
C GLU A 16 -7.48 -29.91 -33.46
N SER A 17 -7.69 -28.60 -33.63
CA SER A 17 -7.36 -27.91 -34.89
C SER A 17 -7.37 -26.38 -34.72
N ASN A 18 -6.51 -25.71 -35.47
CA ASN A 18 -6.41 -24.25 -35.49
C ASN A 18 -7.39 -23.67 -36.54
N ARG A 19 -8.52 -23.08 -36.11
CA ARG A 19 -9.14 -21.95 -36.85
C ARG A 19 -10.23 -21.18 -36.10
N ARG A 20 -10.12 -19.86 -36.25
CA ARG A 20 -11.15 -18.83 -36.09
C ARG A 20 -12.53 -19.31 -36.57
N ILE A 21 -13.55 -19.18 -35.71
CA ILE A 21 -14.96 -19.08 -36.11
C ILE A 21 -15.45 -17.70 -35.65
N GLU A 22 -16.16 -17.02 -36.53
CA GLU A 22 -16.62 -15.64 -36.32
C GLU A 22 -17.99 -15.64 -35.64
N ILE A 23 -18.18 -14.78 -34.64
CA ILE A 23 -19.46 -14.59 -33.97
C ILE A 23 -20.09 -13.31 -34.52
N TYR A 24 -21.20 -13.45 -35.24
CA TYR A 24 -22.02 -12.34 -35.70
C TYR A 24 -23.45 -12.50 -35.20
N CYS A 25 -23.87 -11.54 -34.37
CA CYS A 25 -25.23 -11.01 -34.22
C CYS A 25 -26.41 -11.94 -33.85
N GLN A 26 -27.52 -11.46 -33.29
CA GLN A 26 -27.80 -10.27 -32.47
C GLN A 26 -29.27 -10.37 -32.06
N GLU A 27 -29.60 -10.29 -30.78
CA GLU A 27 -30.96 -10.03 -30.32
C GLU A 27 -30.98 -8.85 -29.32
N ASN A 28 -32.14 -8.20 -29.22
CA ASN A 28 -32.24 -6.82 -28.72
C ASN A 28 -32.70 -6.74 -27.27
N GLU A 29 -31.97 -5.98 -26.43
CA GLU A 29 -32.55 -5.35 -25.24
C GLU A 29 -32.37 -3.84 -25.29
N TYR A 30 -33.49 -3.12 -25.17
CA TYR A 30 -33.55 -1.66 -25.24
C TYR A 30 -33.23 -1.06 -23.87
N VAL A 31 -31.97 -0.72 -23.62
CA VAL A 31 -31.55 -0.04 -22.38
C VAL A 31 -32.18 1.36 -22.33
N ILE A 32 -33.21 1.53 -21.50
CA ILE A 32 -33.92 2.80 -21.31
C ILE A 32 -32.99 3.80 -20.61
N PHE A 33 -32.33 4.66 -21.39
CA PHE A 33 -31.35 5.62 -20.90
C PHE A 33 -32.01 6.82 -20.21
N SER A 34 -32.41 6.63 -18.95
CA SER A 34 -33.05 7.68 -18.16
C SER A 34 -32.11 8.89 -17.95
N PRO A 35 -32.55 10.13 -18.24
CA PRO A 35 -31.69 11.31 -18.21
C PRO A 35 -31.18 11.66 -16.79
N SER A 36 -31.84 11.19 -15.73
CA SER A 36 -31.41 11.41 -14.35
C SER A 36 -30.08 10.71 -14.02
N LEU A 37 -29.86 9.49 -14.53
CA LEU A 37 -28.59 8.76 -14.33
C LEU A 37 -27.40 9.48 -14.98
N SER A 38 -27.59 10.09 -16.16
CA SER A 38 -26.55 10.87 -16.85
C SER A 38 -26.06 12.06 -16.00
N ILE A 39 -26.99 12.76 -15.34
CA ILE A 39 -26.68 13.91 -14.46
C ILE A 39 -25.96 13.43 -13.19
N ILE A 40 -26.39 12.30 -12.61
CA ILE A 40 -25.76 11.72 -11.41
C ILE A 40 -24.32 11.27 -11.72
N MET A 41 -24.09 10.55 -12.82
CA MET A 41 -22.75 10.12 -13.22
C MET A 41 -21.82 11.30 -13.48
N LYS A 42 -22.29 12.37 -14.15
CA LYS A 42 -21.48 13.59 -14.34
C LYS A 42 -21.12 14.28 -13.02
N LYS A 43 -22.02 14.32 -12.03
CA LYS A 43 -21.73 14.86 -10.70
C LYS A 43 -20.72 14.00 -9.93
N ILE A 44 -20.86 12.68 -9.98
CA ILE A 44 -19.91 11.74 -9.35
C ILE A 44 -18.51 11.89 -9.99
N LEU A 45 -18.43 11.95 -11.32
CA LEU A 45 -17.17 12.18 -12.04
C LEU A 45 -16.53 13.52 -11.64
N TYR A 46 -17.31 14.59 -11.54
CA TYR A 46 -16.82 15.89 -11.07
C TYR A 46 -16.27 15.82 -9.64
N TYR A 47 -16.96 15.17 -8.70
CA TYR A 47 -16.46 14.98 -7.34
C TYR A 47 -15.19 14.12 -7.27
N ILE A 48 -15.05 13.09 -8.11
CA ILE A 48 -13.83 12.28 -8.21
C ILE A 48 -12.65 13.12 -8.74
N VAL A 49 -12.84 13.90 -9.80
CA VAL A 49 -11.80 14.80 -10.34
C VAL A 49 -11.42 15.88 -9.32
N LEU A 50 -12.39 16.38 -8.54
CA LEU A 50 -12.15 17.34 -7.48
C LEU A 50 -11.37 16.75 -6.29
N THR A 51 -11.63 15.50 -5.87
CA THR A 51 -10.84 14.89 -4.78
C THR A 51 -9.43 14.48 -5.21
N LEU A 52 -9.25 13.98 -6.43
CA LEU A 52 -7.92 13.62 -6.95
C LEU A 52 -6.98 14.83 -7.13
N SER A 53 -7.54 16.03 -7.32
CA SER A 53 -6.74 17.26 -7.50
C SER A 53 -6.27 17.89 -6.18
N LEU A 54 -6.72 17.39 -5.02
CA LEU A 54 -6.23 17.83 -3.69
C LEU A 54 -5.10 16.94 -3.13
N THR A 55 -4.84 15.75 -3.68
CA THR A 55 -3.81 14.83 -3.17
C THR A 55 -2.41 15.16 -3.69
N GLY A 56 -1.90 16.35 -3.35
CA GLY A 56 -0.53 16.77 -3.64
C GLY A 56 0.48 16.10 -2.71
N CYS A 57 1.18 15.06 -3.18
CA CYS A 57 2.22 14.37 -2.43
C CYS A 57 3.55 15.18 -2.39
N SER A 58 3.58 16.23 -1.57
CA SER A 58 4.79 17.04 -1.29
C SER A 58 5.90 16.17 -0.68
N SER A 59 6.78 15.64 -1.52
CA SER A 59 7.81 14.68 -1.11
C SER A 59 9.11 15.40 -0.74
N LYS A 60 9.36 15.54 0.57
CA LYS A 60 10.57 16.18 1.09
C LYS A 60 11.81 15.42 0.65
N HIS A 61 12.73 16.14 0.03
CA HIS A 61 13.98 15.60 -0.51
C HIS A 61 15.15 16.55 -0.26
N TRP A 62 16.35 15.99 -0.14
CA TRP A 62 17.57 16.75 0.09
C TRP A 62 18.18 17.22 -1.23
N VAL A 63 18.41 18.52 -1.36
CA VAL A 63 19.00 19.15 -2.56
C VAL A 63 20.25 19.95 -2.23
N LYS A 64 21.18 20.01 -3.19
CA LYS A 64 22.39 20.83 -3.14
C LYS A 64 22.83 21.16 -4.58
N PRO A 65 23.18 22.41 -4.92
CA PRO A 65 23.57 22.77 -6.28
C PRO A 65 24.74 21.92 -6.81
N GLY A 66 24.58 21.38 -8.02
CA GLY A 66 25.59 20.54 -8.68
C GLY A 66 25.77 19.13 -8.12
N ALA A 67 25.05 18.74 -7.06
CA ALA A 67 25.16 17.41 -6.46
C ALA A 67 24.21 16.40 -7.12
N THR A 68 24.64 15.15 -7.21
CA THR A 68 23.86 14.03 -7.74
C THR A 68 23.07 13.31 -6.64
N GLN A 69 22.13 12.45 -7.04
CA GLN A 69 21.42 11.55 -6.10
C GLN A 69 22.37 10.60 -5.36
N TYR A 70 23.51 10.23 -5.97
CA TYR A 70 24.55 9.43 -5.32
C TYR A 70 25.21 10.23 -4.18
N ASP A 71 25.54 11.51 -4.41
CA ASP A 71 26.10 12.39 -3.38
C ASP A 71 25.11 12.59 -2.23
N THR A 72 23.81 12.71 -2.53
CA THR A 72 22.75 12.78 -1.51
C THR A 72 22.72 11.52 -0.65
N SER A 73 22.73 10.35 -1.29
CA SER A 73 22.70 9.04 -0.61
C SER A 73 23.93 8.84 0.27
N ASN A 74 25.12 9.13 -0.26
CA ASN A 74 26.39 8.99 0.46
C ASN A 74 26.48 9.96 1.64
N ALA A 75 26.11 11.25 1.44
CA ALA A 75 26.10 12.23 2.52
C ALA A 75 25.11 11.87 3.64
N HIS A 76 23.95 11.30 3.28
CA HIS A 76 22.96 10.81 4.23
C HIS A 76 23.44 9.56 4.98
N ALA A 77 24.13 8.63 4.30
CA ALA A 77 24.72 7.44 4.92
C ALA A 77 25.79 7.80 5.96
N ASP A 78 26.72 8.72 5.63
CA ASP A 78 27.70 9.27 6.58
C ASP A 78 27.01 9.86 7.83
N CYS A 79 25.93 10.61 7.64
CA CYS A 79 25.20 11.27 8.72
C CYS A 79 24.41 10.25 9.57
N ALA A 80 23.90 9.18 8.95
CA ALA A 80 23.27 8.07 9.65
C ALA A 80 24.26 7.28 10.50
N ALA A 81 25.45 6.95 9.97
CA ALA A 81 26.51 6.26 10.71
C ALA A 81 26.88 7.03 12.00
N GLN A 82 27.22 8.31 11.88
CA GLN A 82 27.50 9.20 13.02
C GLN A 82 26.31 9.32 13.99
N SER A 83 25.06 9.21 13.51
CA SER A 83 23.89 9.23 14.38
C SER A 83 23.82 7.98 15.27
N TYR A 84 24.17 6.80 14.75
CA TYR A 84 24.22 5.56 15.54
C TYR A 84 25.40 5.54 16.52
N GLU A 85 26.53 6.17 16.19
CA GLU A 85 27.65 6.36 17.12
C GLU A 85 27.28 7.22 18.33
N LYS A 86 26.50 8.30 18.12
CA LYS A 86 26.08 9.21 19.20
C LYS A 86 24.82 8.78 19.94
N HIS A 87 23.89 8.15 19.24
CA HIS A 87 22.58 7.77 19.73
C HIS A 87 22.32 6.28 19.40
N PRO A 88 23.10 5.36 20.01
CA PRO A 88 23.02 3.93 19.74
C PRO A 88 21.61 3.39 19.97
N VAL A 89 21.26 2.30 19.27
CA VAL A 89 19.94 1.66 19.40
C VAL A 89 19.69 1.30 20.87
N LYS A 90 18.61 1.84 21.43
CA LYS A 90 18.20 1.58 22.81
C LYS A 90 16.72 1.26 22.85
N MET A 91 16.41 0.00 22.60
CA MET A 91 15.08 -0.56 22.77
C MET A 91 14.64 -0.43 24.24
N GLN A 92 13.45 0.11 24.44
CA GLN A 92 12.72 0.07 25.70
C GLN A 92 11.37 -0.60 25.44
N GLN A 93 11.09 -1.65 26.20
CA GLN A 93 9.76 -2.24 26.23
C GLN A 93 8.92 -1.51 27.27
N SER A 94 7.71 -1.12 26.89
CA SER A 94 6.65 -0.69 27.80
C SER A 94 5.55 -1.74 27.85
N VAL A 95 4.94 -1.92 29.00
CA VAL A 95 3.92 -2.95 29.25
C VAL A 95 2.63 -2.27 29.67
N ASN A 96 1.66 -2.26 28.75
CA ASN A 96 0.32 -1.73 28.97
C ASN A 96 -0.65 -2.89 29.20
N LEU A 97 -1.09 -3.08 30.45
CA LEU A 97 -2.15 -4.03 30.79
C LEU A 97 -3.51 -3.34 30.69
N ASP A 98 -4.29 -3.66 29.67
CA ASP A 98 -5.63 -3.12 29.49
C ASP A 98 -6.65 -3.89 30.34
N LEU A 99 -6.82 -3.45 31.59
CA LEU A 99 -7.78 -4.02 32.55
C LEU A 99 -9.23 -4.07 32.05
N ARG A 100 -9.60 -3.35 30.98
CA ARG A 100 -10.95 -3.38 30.39
C ARG A 100 -11.15 -4.51 29.39
N SER A 101 -10.08 -5.03 28.78
CA SER A 101 -10.11 -6.21 27.90
C SER A 101 -9.64 -7.50 28.57
N LEU A 102 -9.39 -7.45 29.89
CA LEU A 102 -8.87 -8.58 30.68
C LEU A 102 -9.89 -9.73 30.81
N SER A 103 -9.77 -10.71 29.91
CA SER A 103 -10.58 -11.93 29.92
C SER A 103 -10.14 -12.88 31.03
N LYS A 104 -11.09 -13.41 31.80
CA LYS A 104 -10.82 -14.44 32.82
C LYS A 104 -10.28 -15.75 32.22
N ASN A 105 -10.59 -16.01 30.95
CA ASN A 105 -10.20 -17.24 30.25
C ASN A 105 -8.87 -17.10 29.48
N ASP A 106 -8.47 -15.87 29.18
CA ASP A 106 -7.16 -15.53 28.60
C ASP A 106 -6.74 -14.13 29.11
N PRO A 107 -6.11 -14.04 30.29
CA PRO A 107 -5.66 -12.77 30.83
C PRO A 107 -4.49 -12.18 30.01
N LEU A 108 -3.75 -13.01 29.28
CA LEU A 108 -2.58 -12.58 28.51
C LEU A 108 -2.98 -11.78 27.25
N SER A 109 -4.15 -12.04 26.69
CA SER A 109 -4.75 -11.23 25.60
C SER A 109 -4.85 -9.72 25.89
N SER A 110 -4.88 -9.33 27.17
CA SER A 110 -4.93 -7.92 27.60
C SER A 110 -3.57 -7.25 27.80
N LEU A 111 -2.48 -8.02 27.67
CA LEU A 111 -1.10 -7.56 27.88
C LEU A 111 -0.50 -7.06 26.57
N LYS A 112 -0.39 -5.73 26.42
CA LYS A 112 0.28 -5.10 25.28
C LYS A 112 1.73 -4.83 25.65
N ILE A 113 2.66 -5.45 24.93
CA ILE A 113 4.09 -5.18 25.02
C ILE A 113 4.45 -4.35 23.79
N GLU A 114 4.86 -3.10 24.02
CA GLU A 114 5.27 -2.16 22.97
C GLU A 114 6.76 -1.90 23.10
N GLU A 115 7.55 -2.27 22.08
CA GLU A 115 8.98 -2.02 22.02
C GLU A 115 9.28 -0.80 21.14
N ASN A 116 10.02 0.17 21.69
CA ASN A 116 10.41 1.39 20.98
C ASN A 116 11.89 1.71 21.18
N ASP A 117 12.59 2.16 20.14
CA ASP A 117 13.94 2.69 20.27
C ASP A 117 13.88 4.16 20.69
N ILE A 118 14.16 4.43 21.97
CA ILE A 118 14.04 5.78 22.54
C ILE A 118 15.03 6.78 21.94
N ASN A 119 16.04 6.30 21.21
CA ASN A 119 17.03 7.11 20.52
C ASN A 119 16.71 7.34 19.03
N LYS A 120 15.61 6.80 18.50
CA LYS A 120 15.20 6.94 17.10
C LYS A 120 15.10 8.41 16.66
N ASP A 121 14.30 9.19 17.38
CA ASP A 121 14.02 10.59 17.02
C ASP A 121 15.27 11.47 17.19
N ALA A 122 16.13 11.14 18.16
CA ALA A 122 17.44 11.78 18.33
C ALA A 122 18.37 11.51 17.13
N ARG A 123 18.35 10.31 16.55
CA ARG A 123 19.07 10.00 15.30
C ARG A 123 18.51 10.75 14.10
N GLU A 124 17.19 10.80 13.93
CA GLU A 124 16.55 11.53 12.82
C GLU A 124 16.84 13.04 12.90
N ALA A 125 16.81 13.63 14.10
CA ALA A 125 17.23 15.01 14.35
C ALA A 125 18.74 15.22 14.08
N PHE A 126 19.59 14.28 14.48
CA PHE A 126 21.04 14.35 14.21
C PHE A 126 21.34 14.29 12.71
N ILE A 127 20.72 13.35 11.97
CA ILE A 127 20.87 13.22 10.52
C ILE A 127 20.46 14.51 9.83
N THR A 128 19.31 15.07 10.20
CA THR A 128 18.79 16.34 9.69
C THR A 128 19.78 17.49 9.91
N SER A 129 20.30 17.64 11.14
CA SER A 129 21.31 18.65 11.48
C SER A 129 22.64 18.45 10.72
N CYS A 130 23.08 17.20 10.57
CA CYS A 130 24.29 16.82 9.84
C CYS A 130 24.17 17.15 8.33
N MET A 131 23.01 16.89 7.72
CA MET A 131 22.74 17.24 6.31
C MET A 131 22.76 18.75 6.09
N TYR A 132 22.09 19.54 6.94
CA TYR A 132 22.18 21.00 6.90
C TYR A 132 23.63 21.50 7.09
N LYS A 133 24.39 20.93 8.03
CA LYS A 133 25.81 21.28 8.24
C LYS A 133 26.70 20.94 7.04
N LYS A 134 26.35 19.91 6.26
CA LYS A 134 26.99 19.56 4.98
C LYS A 134 26.51 20.43 3.80
N GLY A 135 25.65 21.41 4.03
CA GLY A 135 25.14 22.33 3.01
C GLY A 135 24.06 21.74 2.10
N TRP A 136 23.29 20.77 2.60
CA TRP A 136 22.05 20.31 1.95
C TRP A 136 20.86 21.11 2.47
N ALA A 137 19.92 21.43 1.58
CA ALA A 137 18.60 21.97 1.93
C ALA A 137 17.53 20.88 1.81
N LEU A 138 16.52 20.92 2.67
CA LEU A 138 15.35 20.05 2.56
C LEU A 138 14.26 20.82 1.82
N THR A 139 13.83 20.32 0.67
CA THR A 139 12.80 20.93 -0.18
C THR A 139 11.61 20.01 -0.38
N ASP A 140 10.42 20.57 -0.36
CA ASP A 140 9.22 19.94 -0.91
C ASP A 140 9.32 19.87 -2.45
N LYS A 141 8.47 19.05 -3.08
CA LYS A 141 8.57 18.63 -4.50
C LYS A 141 7.22 18.68 -5.19
#